data_AF-A0A1B9VPB2-F1
#
_entry.id   AF-A0A1B9VPB2-F1
#
_cell.length_a   1.000
_cell.length_b   1.000
_cell.length_c   1.000
_cell.angle_alpha   90.00
_cell.angle_beta   90.00
_cell.angle_gamma   90.00
#
_symmetry.space_group_name_H-M   'P 1'
#
loop_
_entity.id
_entity.type
_entity.pdbx_description
1 polymer ?
#
loop_
_entity_poly.entity_id
_entity_poly.type
_entity_poly.pdbx_seq_one_letter_code
_entity_poly.pdbx_strand_id
1 'polypeptide(L)' 'MTNSRLTDPEVLEWRFPVMLESFGIRKGSGGAGKHKGGDGTVRRVRFLEEMTASILSNHRRVPVQGRWRRGTGQTWPQCD' A
#
# COMPACT_ATOMS: atom_id res chain seq x y z
N MET A 1 9.45 4.31 8.70
CA MET A 1 8.90 5.21 9.73
C MET A 1 8.10 4.38 10.72
N THR A 2 8.29 4.56 12.03
CA THR A 2 7.59 3.83 13.12
C THR A 2 6.44 4.64 13.73
N ASN A 3 6.31 5.92 13.39
CA ASN A 3 5.20 6.80 13.78
C ASN A 3 4.21 6.96 12.61
N SER A 4 3.69 5.82 12.14
CA SER A 4 2.91 5.71 10.90
C SER A 4 1.43 6.02 11.12
N ARG A 5 1.13 7.18 11.74
CA ARG A 5 -0.23 7.70 11.64
C ARG A 5 -0.46 8.04 10.17
N LEU A 6 -1.32 7.25 9.57
CA LEU A 6 -1.69 7.41 8.19
C LEU A 6 -2.48 8.73 8.07
N THR A 7 -2.09 9.59 7.13
CA THR A 7 -2.83 10.82 6.87
C THR A 7 -4.28 10.50 6.53
N ASP A 8 -5.18 11.23 7.18
CA ASP A 8 -6.62 11.11 7.00
C ASP A 8 -7.01 11.34 5.52
N PRO A 9 -7.96 10.55 4.98
CA PRO A 9 -8.46 10.73 3.62
C PRO A 9 -8.82 12.17 3.26
N GLU A 10 -9.49 12.87 4.17
CA GLU A 10 -10.02 14.22 3.98
C GLU A 10 -8.90 15.23 3.69
N VAL A 11 -7.73 15.05 4.30
CA VAL A 11 -6.57 15.92 4.06
C VAL A 11 -6.03 15.73 2.64
N LEU A 12 -6.11 14.51 2.09
CA LEU A 12 -5.68 14.24 0.71
C LEU A 12 -6.64 14.89 -0.30
N GLU A 13 -7.94 14.70 -0.11
CA GLU A 13 -8.99 15.25 -0.98
C GLU A 13 -9.07 16.78 -0.92
N TRP A 14 -8.75 17.38 0.23
CA TRP A 14 -8.69 18.83 0.37
C TRP A 14 -7.47 19.44 -0.33
N ARG A 15 -6.32 18.75 -0.30
CA ARG A 15 -5.05 19.29 -0.81
C ARG A 15 -4.84 19.10 -2.31
N PHE A 16 -5.50 18.12 -2.91
CA PHE A 16 -5.31 17.75 -4.32
C PHE A 16 -6.67 17.47 -4.98
N PRO A 17 -6.80 17.70 -6.31
CA PRO A 17 -8.03 17.39 -7.05
C PRO A 17 -8.18 15.88 -7.24
N VAL A 18 -8.41 15.16 -6.14
CA VAL A 18 -8.50 13.70 -6.08
C VAL A 18 -9.66 13.26 -5.18
N MET A 19 -10.17 12.06 -5.43
CA MET A 19 -11.18 11.42 -4.59
C MET A 19 -10.69 10.03 -4.15
N LEU A 20 -10.77 9.73 -2.86
CA LEU A 20 -10.46 8.42 -2.32
C LEU A 20 -11.69 7.52 -2.40
N GLU A 21 -11.79 6.73 -3.46
CA GLU A 21 -12.95 5.88 -3.73
C GLU A 21 -13.03 4.65 -2.81
N SER A 22 -11.88 4.16 -2.34
CA SER A 22 -11.86 3.13 -1.30
C SER A 22 -10.57 3.16 -0.50
N PHE A 23 -10.68 2.81 0.78
CA PHE A 23 -9.56 2.63 1.67
C PHE A 23 -9.83 1.46 2.61
N GLY A 24 -8.94 0.46 2.61
CA GLY A 24 -9.14 -0.73 3.40
C GLY A 24 -7.88 -1.56 3.62
N ILE A 25 -8.03 -2.63 4.39
CA ILE A 25 -6.97 -3.61 4.63
C ILE A 25 -6.85 -4.53 3.42
N ARG A 26 -5.64 -4.68 2.90
CA ARG A 26 -5.33 -5.67 1.87
C ARG A 26 -5.15 -7.04 2.55
N LYS A 27 -6.26 -7.72 2.79
CA LYS A 27 -6.30 -8.99 3.53
C LYS A 27 -5.36 -10.04 2.91
N GLY A 28 -4.58 -10.69 3.76
CA GLY A 28 -3.65 -11.74 3.38
C GLY A 28 -2.37 -11.28 2.67
N SER A 29 -2.10 -9.97 2.59
CA SER A 29 -0.86 -9.47 1.97
C SER A 29 0.38 -9.69 2.86
N GLY A 30 0.17 -9.91 4.17
CA GLY A 30 1.23 -10.18 5.12
C GLY A 30 1.95 -11.50 4.84
N GLY A 31 3.24 -11.57 5.19
CA GLY A 31 4.04 -12.78 4.98
C GLY A 31 3.58 -13.96 5.85
N ALA A 32 3.52 -15.14 5.25
CA ALA A 32 3.22 -16.38 5.98
C ALA A 32 4.37 -16.76 6.94
N GLY A 33 4.05 -17.39 8.07
CA GLY A 33 5.04 -17.83 9.05
C GLY A 33 4.40 -18.23 10.37
N LYS A 34 5.22 -18.69 11.34
CA LYS A 34 4.76 -19.02 12.70
C LYS A 34 4.03 -17.83 13.34
N HIS A 35 4.54 -16.63 13.09
CA HIS A 35 3.85 -15.37 13.37
C HIS A 35 3.62 -14.70 12.02
N LYS A 36 2.35 -14.50 11.66
CA LYS A 36 1.98 -13.86 10.39
C LYS A 36 2.45 -12.41 10.39
N GLY A 37 3.00 -11.97 9.26
CA GLY A 37 3.25 -10.54 9.02
C GLY A 37 1.93 -9.76 8.99
N GLY A 38 1.97 -8.48 9.35
CA GLY A 38 0.80 -7.61 9.25
C GLY A 38 0.36 -7.41 7.81
N ASP A 39 -0.95 -7.37 7.59
CA ASP A 39 -1.53 -6.99 6.31
C ASP A 39 -1.32 -5.50 6.03
N GLY A 40 -1.13 -5.16 4.76
CA GLY A 40 -1.01 -3.79 4.30
C GLY A 40 -2.37 -3.14 4.08
N THR A 41 -2.37 -1.95 3.51
CA THR A 41 -3.58 -1.22 3.13
C THR A 41 -3.63 -1.00 1.62
N VAL A 42 -4.84 -0.88 1.08
CA VAL A 42 -5.11 -0.49 -0.30
C VAL A 42 -5.93 0.79 -0.31
N ARG A 43 -5.57 1.71 -1.21
CA ARG A 43 -6.25 2.98 -1.46
C ARG A 43 -6.52 3.10 -2.95
N ARG A 44 -7.77 3.28 -3.35
CA ARG A 44 -8.13 3.59 -4.75
C ARG A 44 -8.38 5.08 -4.84
N VAL A 45 -7.51 5.78 -5.55
CA VAL A 45 -7.56 7.24 -5.71
C VAL A 45 -7.92 7.53 -7.16
N ARG A 46 -8.96 8.34 -7.37
CA ARG A 46 -9.35 8.86 -8.67
C ARG A 46 -8.87 10.31 -8.80
N PHE A 47 -8.20 10.62 -9.90
CA PHE A 47 -7.89 12.01 -10.26
C PHE A 47 -9.12 12.67 -10.86
N LEU A 48 -9.40 13.90 -10.43
CA LEU A 48 -10.53 14.69 -10.91
C LEU A 48 -10.13 15.61 -12.07
N GLU A 49 -8.82 15.77 -12.28
CA GLU A 49 -8.20 16.59 -13.33
C GLU A 49 -6.96 15.85 -13.88
N GLU A 50 -6.37 16.33 -14.97
CA GLU A 50 -5.11 15.79 -15.46
C GLU A 50 -3.98 16.06 -14.44
N MET A 51 -3.30 15.01 -14.01
CA MET A 51 -2.29 15.07 -12.96
C MET A 51 -1.08 14.19 -13.28
N THR A 52 0.09 14.62 -12.80
CA THR A 52 1.31 13.80 -12.80
C THR A 52 1.53 13.21 -11.42
N ALA A 53 1.63 11.88 -11.33
CA ALA A 53 1.92 11.17 -10.09
C ALA A 53 3.30 10.53 -10.13
N SER A 54 4.08 10.72 -9.07
CA SER A 54 5.36 10.06 -8.88
C SER A 54 5.22 8.96 -7.83
N ILE A 55 5.42 7.70 -8.23
CA ILE A 55 5.28 6.54 -7.35
C ILE A 55 6.65 6.10 -6.84
N LEU A 56 6.92 6.34 -5.56
CA LEU A 56 8.07 5.79 -4.85
C LEU A 56 7.69 4.44 -4.23
N SER A 57 8.27 3.35 -4.73
CA SER A 57 7.95 1.99 -4.27
C SER A 57 9.14 1.04 -4.34
N ASN A 58 9.23 0.14 -3.36
CA ASN A 58 10.21 -0.94 -3.28
C ASN A 58 9.50 -2.31 -3.41
N HIS A 59 10.28 -3.37 -3.65
CA HIS A 59 9.78 -4.77 -3.66
C HIS A 59 8.61 -5.04 -4.63
N ARG A 60 8.60 -4.36 -5.80
CA ARG A 60 7.58 -4.55 -6.84
C ARG A 60 7.63 -5.94 -7.49
N ARG A 61 8.83 -6.47 -7.72
CA ARG A 61 9.06 -7.79 -8.34
C ARG A 61 9.44 -8.86 -7.33
N VAL A 62 10.37 -8.52 -6.43
CA VAL A 62 10.92 -9.46 -5.44
C VAL A 62 10.34 -9.11 -4.07
N PRO A 63 9.53 -9.99 -3.46
CA PRO A 63 8.92 -9.72 -2.17
C PRO A 63 9.96 -9.72 -1.04
N VAL A 64 9.62 -9.09 0.08
CA VAL A 64 10.45 -9.15 1.28
C VAL A 64 10.43 -10.56 1.85
N GLN A 65 11.62 -11.09 2.11
CA GLN A 65 11.78 -12.42 2.66
C GLN A 65 11.45 -12.45 4.15
N GLY A 66 10.61 -13.40 4.56
CA GLY A 66 10.32 -13.64 5.97
C GLY A 66 11.54 -14.20 6.72
N ARG A 67 11.55 -13.98 8.04
CA ARG A 67 12.63 -14.47 8.92
C ARG A 67 12.80 -15.98 8.74
N TRP A 68 14.05 -16.45 8.69
CA TRP A 68 14.40 -17.87 8.45
C TRP A 68 13.95 -18.43 7.10
N ARG A 69 13.80 -17.58 6.07
CA ARG A 69 13.30 -17.97 4.75
C ARG A 69 11.89 -18.58 4.78
N ARG A 70 11.09 -18.27 5.80
CA ARG A 70 9.71 -18.76 5.92
C ARG A 70 8.73 -17.67 5.50
N GLY A 71 8.04 -17.94 4.40
CA GLY A 71 7.02 -17.08 3.79
C GLY A 71 7.54 -15.73 3.31
N THR A 72 6.74 -15.08 2.47
CA THR A 72 7.04 -13.77 1.88
C THR A 72 5.78 -12.93 1.90
N GLY A 73 5.90 -11.63 2.10
CA GLY A 73 4.77 -10.72 1.83
C GLY A 73 4.40 -10.74 0.35
N GLN A 74 3.20 -10.30 0.01
CA GLN A 74 2.81 -10.18 -1.39
C GLN A 74 3.44 -8.94 -2.04
N THR A 75 3.84 -9.04 -3.31
CA THR A 75 4.17 -7.87 -4.13
C THR A 75 2.90 -7.14 -4.57
N TRP A 76 3.06 -5.94 -5.11
CA TRP A 76 1.97 -5.23 -5.79
C TRP A 76 1.83 -5.76 -7.22
N PRO A 77 0.59 -6.00 -7.71
CA PRO A 77 0.38 -6.08 -9.15
C PRO A 77 0.90 -4.78 -9.78
N GLN A 78 1.56 -4.88 -10.93
CA GLN A 78 2.00 -3.66 -11.62
C GLN A 78 0.74 -2.87 -12.01
N CYS A 79 0.70 -1.59 -11.63
CA CYS A 79 -0.17 -0.65 -12.31
C CYS A 79 0.37 -0.53 -13.73
N ASP A 80 -0.46 -0.88 -14.71
CA ASP A 80 -0.24 -0.54 -16.12
C ASP A 80 -0.32 0.98 -16.31
#